data_AF-A0A6S7K690-F1
#
_entry.id   AF-A0A6S7K690-F1
#
_cell.length_a   1.000
_cell.length_b   1.000
_cell.length_c   1.000
_cell.angle_alpha   90.00
_cell.angle_beta   90.00
_cell.angle_gamma   90.00
#
_symmetry.space_group_name_H-M   'P 1'
#
loop_
_entity.id
_entity.type
_entity.pdbx_description
1 polymer ?
#
loop_
_entity_poly.entity_id
_entity_poly.type
_entity_poly.pdbx_seq_one_letter_code
_entity_poly.pdbx_strand_id
1 'polypeptide(L)'
;MAKRIWSEDGSMIVLDTAWRSTKDIIIIDSNTGNVHRVTSGNGCWTLLDVHKDCVLASHASPACPPKLMLAKLSSKVSGELNWLTVAESGISLEREIDWSVVVFTPENAEKGTWQDYEGILMKPKIDSGHKCPLIVFPH
;
A
#
# COMPACT_ATOMS: atom_id res chain seq x y z
N MET A 1 -11.95 6.96 9.37
CA MET A 1 -12.05 5.50 9.54
C MET A 1 -13.31 5.04 8.84
N ALA A 2 -13.24 3.99 8.03
CA ALA A 2 -14.41 3.43 7.35
C ALA A 2 -15.46 2.99 8.36
N LYS A 3 -16.73 3.33 8.11
CA LYS A 3 -17.84 2.94 9.00
C LYS A 3 -18.35 1.53 8.70
N ARG A 4 -18.23 1.09 7.45
CA ARG A 4 -18.62 -0.24 6.97
C ARG A 4 -17.37 -0.97 6.54
N ILE A 5 -17.19 -2.17 7.07
CA ILE A 5 -15.99 -3.00 6.87
C ILE A 5 -16.33 -4.45 6.52
N TRP A 6 -17.60 -4.82 6.50
CA TRP A 6 -18.03 -6.19 6.21
C TRP A 6 -18.47 -6.33 4.75
N SER A 7 -18.21 -7.49 4.16
CA SER A 7 -18.89 -7.93 2.93
C SER A 7 -20.40 -8.03 3.16
N GLU A 8 -21.15 -8.07 2.06
CA GLU A 8 -22.62 -8.11 2.10
C GLU A 8 -23.14 -9.42 2.73
N ASP A 9 -22.44 -10.53 2.50
CA ASP A 9 -22.73 -11.84 3.10
C ASP A 9 -22.14 -12.03 4.51
N GLY A 10 -21.39 -11.05 5.01
CA GLY A 10 -20.72 -11.11 6.31
C GLY A 10 -19.56 -12.11 6.40
N SER A 11 -19.10 -12.68 5.28
CA SER A 11 -18.00 -13.66 5.27
C SER A 11 -16.61 -13.02 5.32
N MET A 12 -16.49 -11.73 5.06
CA MET A 12 -15.21 -11.02 4.95
C MET A 12 -15.21 -9.70 5.70
N ILE A 13 -14.10 -9.41 6.37
CA ILE A 13 -13.81 -8.12 7.00
C ILE A 13 -12.68 -7.45 6.24
N VAL A 14 -12.86 -6.19 5.83
CA VAL A 14 -11.87 -5.39 5.12
C VAL A 14 -11.35 -4.29 6.04
N LEU A 15 -10.03 -4.20 6.19
CA LEU A 15 -9.37 -3.21 7.05
C LEU A 15 -8.18 -2.60 6.32
N ASP A 16 -7.82 -1.36 6.64
CA ASP A 16 -6.49 -0.84 6.37
C ASP A 16 -5.61 -0.92 7.62
N THR A 17 -4.34 -1.26 7.43
CA THR A 17 -3.36 -1.37 8.52
C THR A 17 -1.97 -0.93 8.07
N ALA A 18 -1.16 -0.45 9.01
CA ALA A 18 0.26 -0.27 8.78
C ALA A 18 0.91 -1.62 8.46
N TRP A 19 1.80 -1.61 7.47
CA TRP A 19 2.60 -2.74 7.04
C TRP A 19 4.03 -2.23 6.83
N ARG A 20 4.74 -2.07 7.95
CA ARG A 20 6.03 -1.36 8.04
C ARG A 20 5.93 0.07 7.49
N SER A 21 6.75 0.46 6.50
CA SER A 21 6.72 1.79 5.88
C SER A 21 5.57 2.02 4.90
N THR A 22 4.76 0.99 4.66
CA THR A 22 3.58 1.07 3.80
C THR A 22 2.31 0.92 4.62
N LYS A 23 1.18 1.26 4.00
CA LYS A 23 -0.14 1.01 4.55
C LYS A 23 -0.93 0.23 3.52
N ASP A 24 -1.51 -0.89 3.93
CA ASP A 24 -2.20 -1.81 3.03
C ASP A 24 -3.63 -2.06 3.49
N ILE A 25 -4.45 -2.48 2.53
CA ILE A 25 -5.77 -3.06 2.78
C ILE A 25 -5.61 -4.58 2.85
N ILE A 26 -6.18 -5.15 3.91
CA ILE A 26 -6.26 -6.58 4.14
C ILE A 26 -7.72 -7.03 4.19
N ILE A 27 -7.94 -8.30 3.86
CA ILE A 27 -9.21 -8.99 4.01
C ILE A 27 -9.01 -10.16 4.97
N ILE A 28 -9.91 -10.27 5.94
CA ILE A 28 -9.98 -11.37 6.89
C ILE A 28 -11.20 -12.20 6.54
N ASP A 29 -11.00 -13.47 6.20
CA ASP A 29 -12.08 -14.44 6.05
C ASP A 29 -12.59 -14.82 7.45
N SER A 30 -13.86 -14.52 7.75
CA SER A 30 -14.43 -14.74 9.08
C SER A 30 -14.67 -16.21 9.41
N ASN A 31 -14.74 -17.08 8.40
CA ASN A 31 -14.98 -18.51 8.58
C ASN A 31 -13.68 -19.26 8.84
N THR A 32 -12.58 -18.84 8.21
CA THR A 32 -11.28 -19.52 8.29
C THR A 32 -10.25 -18.78 9.15
N GLY A 33 -10.44 -17.49 9.38
CA GLY A 33 -9.46 -16.62 10.05
C GLY A 33 -8.26 -16.24 9.17
N ASN A 34 -8.26 -16.61 7.89
CA ASN A 34 -7.17 -16.30 6.98
C ASN A 34 -7.13 -14.80 6.66
N VAL A 35 -5.92 -14.25 6.57
CA VAL A 35 -5.67 -12.84 6.25
C VAL A 35 -5.00 -12.74 4.89
N HIS A 36 -5.58 -11.94 4.00
CA HIS A 36 -5.08 -11.69 2.66
C HIS A 36 -4.75 -10.22 2.48
N ARG A 37 -3.53 -9.91 2.04
CA ARG A 37 -3.19 -8.57 1.54
C ARG A 37 -3.74 -8.42 0.13
N VAL A 38 -4.47 -7.33 -0.13
CA VAL A 38 -5.25 -7.18 -1.36
C VAL A 38 -4.92 -5.93 -2.19
N THR A 39 -3.97 -5.12 -1.72
CA THR A 39 -3.52 -3.90 -2.39
C THR A 39 -2.56 -4.20 -3.53
N SER A 40 -2.63 -3.39 -4.60
CA SER A 40 -1.67 -3.46 -5.71
C SER A 40 -0.50 -2.51 -5.44
N GLY A 41 0.67 -3.06 -5.15
CA GLY A 41 1.90 -2.29 -4.97
C GLY A 41 1.99 -1.46 -3.68
N ASN A 42 3.15 -0.82 -3.51
CA ASN A 42 3.48 -0.08 -2.29
C ASN A 42 2.82 1.30 -2.23
N GLY A 43 2.79 1.87 -1.03
CA GLY A 43 2.34 3.24 -0.78
C GLY A 43 1.49 3.32 0.48
N CYS A 44 0.58 4.29 0.50
CA CYS A 44 -0.41 4.44 1.56
C CYS A 44 -1.80 4.15 1.00
N TRP A 45 -2.34 2.99 1.36
CA TRP A 45 -3.74 2.64 1.11
C TRP A 45 -4.58 2.92 2.35
N THR A 46 -5.68 3.65 2.16
CA THR A 46 -6.64 3.95 3.24
C THR A 46 -8.02 3.51 2.82
N LEU A 47 -8.65 2.65 3.62
CA LEU A 47 -10.02 2.21 3.39
C LEU A 47 -10.97 3.37 3.70
N LEU A 48 -11.81 3.71 2.73
CA LEU A 48 -12.81 4.76 2.88
C LEU A 48 -14.16 4.15 3.24
N ASP A 49 -14.55 3.06 2.57
CA ASP A 49 -15.85 2.42 2.77
C ASP A 49 -15.91 1.01 2.13
N VAL A 50 -16.83 0.18 2.64
CA VAL A 50 -17.26 -1.07 2.01
C VAL A 50 -18.77 -1.06 1.88
N HIS A 51 -19.28 -1.22 0.67
CA HIS A 51 -20.72 -1.25 0.45
C HIS A 51 -21.10 -2.15 -0.72
N LYS A 52 -22.02 -3.12 -0.47
CA LYS A 52 -22.47 -4.10 -1.47
C LYS A 52 -21.30 -4.77 -2.19
N ASP A 53 -20.35 -5.28 -1.41
CA ASP A 53 -19.11 -5.88 -1.89
C ASP A 53 -18.22 -4.97 -2.75
N CYS A 54 -18.46 -3.66 -2.77
CA CYS A 54 -17.56 -2.70 -3.37
C CYS A 54 -16.67 -2.08 -2.29
N VAL A 55 -15.36 -2.12 -2.50
CA VAL A 55 -14.34 -1.54 -1.61
C VAL A 55 -13.89 -0.22 -2.21
N LEU A 56 -14.10 0.87 -1.48
CA LEU A 56 -13.63 2.20 -1.84
C LEU A 56 -12.41 2.54 -0.99
N ALA A 57 -11.34 2.96 -1.64
CA ALA A 57 -10.08 3.28 -0.99
C ALA A 57 -9.47 4.56 -1.56
N SER A 58 -8.55 5.16 -0.80
CA SER A 58 -7.60 6.13 -1.32
C SER A 58 -6.21 5.50 -1.38
N HIS A 59 -5.49 5.72 -2.47
CA HIS A 59 -4.09 5.30 -2.63
C HIS A 59 -3.22 6.50 -2.95
N ALA A 60 -2.09 6.63 -2.27
CA ALA A 60 -1.06 7.62 -2.55
C ALA A 60 0.34 7.01 -2.47
N SER A 61 1.31 7.62 -3.14
CA SER A 61 2.72 7.26 -3.04
C SER A 61 3.61 8.50 -3.09
N PRO A 62 4.92 8.40 -2.78
CA PRO A 62 5.83 9.53 -2.92
C PRO A 62 5.85 10.14 -4.33
N ALA A 63 5.58 9.34 -5.37
CA ALA A 63 5.53 9.80 -6.76
C ALA A 63 4.11 10.14 -7.23
N CYS A 64 3.06 9.89 -6.43
CA CYS A 64 1.69 10.07 -6.87
C CYS A 64 0.79 10.64 -5.75
N PRO A 65 0.12 11.78 -5.99
CA PRO A 65 -0.89 12.30 -5.06
C PRO A 65 -2.04 11.31 -4.86
N PRO A 66 -2.89 11.50 -3.83
CA PRO A 66 -4.01 10.61 -3.56
C PRO A 66 -4.96 10.44 -4.76
N LYS A 67 -5.17 9.18 -5.12
CA LYS A 67 -6.16 8.68 -6.09
C LYS A 67 -7.31 8.00 -5.35
N LEU A 68 -8.51 8.05 -5.92
CA LEU A 68 -9.67 7.31 -5.48
C LEU A 68 -9.72 5.97 -6.22
N MET A 69 -9.71 4.88 -5.46
CA MET A 69 -9.62 3.51 -5.95
C MET A 69 -10.88 2.74 -5.60
N LEU A 70 -11.34 1.88 -6.51
CA LEU A 70 -12.50 1.02 -6.33
C LEU A 70 -12.15 -0.42 -6.70
N ALA A 71 -12.56 -1.37 -5.89
CA ALA A 71 -12.48 -2.79 -6.20
C ALA A 71 -13.77 -3.52 -5.84
N LYS A 72 -13.99 -4.69 -6.43
CA LYS A 72 -15.12 -5.57 -6.09
C LYS A 72 -14.59 -6.78 -5.31
N LEU A 73 -15.23 -7.11 -4.20
CA LEU A 73 -14.98 -8.36 -3.48
C LEU A 73 -15.53 -9.53 -4.27
N SER A 74 -14.75 -10.60 -4.34
CA SER A 74 -15.18 -11.91 -4.81
C SER A 74 -15.45 -12.82 -3.61
N SER A 75 -16.31 -13.83 -3.78
CA SER A 75 -16.61 -14.82 -2.72
C SER A 75 -15.39 -15.64 -2.28
N LYS A 76 -14.33 -15.65 -3.10
CA LYS A 76 -13.00 -16.15 -2.74
C LYS A 76 -11.99 -15.10 -3.12
N VAL A 77 -11.25 -14.60 -2.13
CA VAL A 77 -10.16 -13.66 -2.36
C VAL A 77 -8.85 -14.42 -2.29
N SER A 78 -8.06 -14.32 -3.36
CA SER A 78 -6.73 -14.91 -3.44
C SER A 78 -5.81 -13.89 -4.10
N GLY A 79 -4.95 -13.26 -3.30
CA GLY A 79 -4.02 -12.24 -3.78
C GLY A 79 -4.65 -10.86 -3.89
N GLU A 80 -4.13 -10.06 -4.82
CA GLU A 80 -4.54 -8.66 -5.02
C GLU A 80 -5.94 -8.56 -5.63
N LEU A 81 -6.68 -7.52 -5.24
CA LEU A 81 -7.92 -7.16 -5.91
C LEU A 81 -7.63 -6.39 -7.21
N ASN A 82 -8.58 -6.48 -8.15
CA ASN A 82 -8.55 -5.67 -9.36
C ASN A 82 -9.01 -4.24 -9.04
N TRP A 83 -8.06 -3.37 -8.75
CA TRP A 83 -8.31 -1.97 -8.42
C TRP A 83 -8.50 -1.10 -9.67
N LEU A 84 -9.60 -0.36 -9.70
CA LEU A 84 -9.92 0.65 -10.71
C LEU A 84 -9.67 2.04 -10.13
N THR A 85 -8.94 2.90 -10.86
CA THR A 85 -8.86 4.32 -10.53
C THR A 85 -10.16 5.01 -10.97
N VAL A 86 -10.88 5.59 -10.01
CA VAL A 86 -12.14 6.29 -10.25
C VAL A 86 -11.94 7.80 -10.41
N ALA A 87 -11.00 8.35 -9.65
CA ALA A 87 -10.63 9.76 -9.72
C ALA A 87 -9.18 9.94 -9.31
N GLU A 88 -8.54 10.96 -9.86
CA GLU A 88 -7.18 11.37 -9.52
C GLU A 88 -7.14 12.87 -9.28
N SER A 89 -6.22 13.32 -8.43
CA SER A 89 -6.05 14.73 -8.09
C SER A 89 -4.59 15.13 -8.30
N GLY A 90 -4.36 16.35 -8.79
CA GLY A 90 -3.00 16.89 -8.93
C GLY A 90 -2.16 16.26 -10.06
N ILE A 91 -0.86 16.56 -10.03
CA ILE A 91 0.10 16.09 -11.03
C ILE A 91 0.81 14.85 -10.45
N SER A 92 0.72 13.73 -11.16
CA SER A 92 1.52 12.54 -10.87
C SER A 92 2.97 12.77 -11.32
N LEU A 93 3.92 12.39 -10.49
CA LEU A 93 5.36 12.40 -10.76
C LEU A 93 5.88 10.99 -11.10
N GLU A 94 4.99 10.05 -11.41
CA GLU A 94 5.34 8.66 -11.75
C GLU A 94 6.22 8.55 -13.02
N ARG A 95 6.27 9.59 -13.87
CA ARG A 95 7.13 9.63 -15.06
C ARG A 95 8.49 10.27 -14.79
N GLU A 96 8.61 10.99 -13.69
CA GLU A 96 9.76 11.80 -13.32
C GLU A 96 10.54 11.17 -12.17
N ILE A 97 9.89 10.37 -11.32
CA ILE A 97 10.46 9.81 -10.10
C ILE A 97 10.18 8.31 -10.04
N ASP A 98 11.23 7.55 -9.77
CA ASP A 98 11.13 6.20 -9.22
C ASP A 98 11.23 6.26 -7.70
N TRP A 99 10.48 5.40 -7.02
CA TRP A 99 10.61 5.25 -5.59
C TRP A 99 10.53 3.80 -5.17
N SER A 100 11.19 3.48 -4.06
CA SER A 100 11.16 2.15 -3.46
C SER A 100 11.33 2.20 -1.95
N VAL A 101 10.80 1.19 -1.27
CA VAL A 101 11.15 0.92 0.13
C VAL A 101 12.48 0.16 0.15
N VAL A 102 13.43 0.64 0.94
CA VAL A 102 14.74 0.01 1.14
C VAL A 102 14.82 -0.51 2.56
N VAL A 103 15.22 -1.76 2.73
CA VAL A 103 15.42 -2.39 4.04
C VAL A 103 16.90 -2.29 4.40
N PHE A 104 17.18 -1.83 5.61
CA PHE A 104 18.51 -1.74 6.19
C PHE A 104 18.63 -2.73 7.34
N THR A 105 19.64 -3.61 7.26
CA THR A 105 19.93 -4.59 8.30
C THR A 105 21.28 -4.25 8.93
N PRO A 106 21.35 -3.96 10.24
CA PRO A 106 22.63 -3.72 10.92
C PRO A 106 23.56 -4.93 10.82
N GLU A 107 24.86 -4.70 10.62
CA GLU A 107 25.86 -5.78 10.49
C GLU A 107 25.97 -6.65 11.76
N ASN A 108 25.70 -6.07 12.93
CA ASN A 108 25.74 -6.76 14.23
C ASN A 108 24.37 -7.25 14.70
N ALA A 109 23.37 -7.36 13.81
CA ALA A 109 22.04 -7.79 14.20
C ALA A 109 22.06 -9.23 14.74
N GLU A 110 21.68 -9.39 16.00
CA GLU A 110 21.52 -10.72 16.59
C GLU A 110 20.41 -11.47 15.85
N LYS A 111 20.67 -12.73 15.47
CA LYS A 111 19.70 -13.57 14.79
C LYS A 111 18.41 -13.66 15.61
N GLY A 112 17.28 -13.28 15.01
CA GLY A 112 15.97 -13.33 15.64
C GLY A 112 15.51 -12.02 16.29
N THR A 113 16.29 -10.95 16.16
CA THR A 113 15.87 -9.60 16.60
C THR A 113 15.35 -8.78 15.42
N TRP A 114 14.23 -8.07 15.61
CA TRP A 114 13.65 -7.14 14.63
C TRP A 114 14.43 -5.83 14.63
N GLN A 115 15.69 -5.89 14.19
CA GLN A 115 16.60 -4.73 14.13
C GLN A 115 16.67 -4.11 12.74
N ASP A 116 15.96 -4.65 11.76
CA ASP A 116 15.89 -4.06 10.44
C ASP A 116 14.94 -2.86 10.42
N TYR A 117 15.36 -1.80 9.76
CA TYR A 117 14.56 -0.60 9.58
C TYR A 117 14.43 -0.32 8.09
N GLU A 118 13.44 0.50 7.75
CA GLU A 118 13.14 0.82 6.38
C GLU A 118 13.35 2.31 6.11
N GLY A 119 13.69 2.63 4.87
CA GLY A 119 13.70 3.99 4.35
C GLY A 119 13.00 4.06 3.00
N ILE A 120 12.56 5.26 2.64
CA ILE A 120 11.97 5.54 1.34
C ILE A 120 13.06 6.18 0.48
N LEU A 121 13.41 5.51 -0.62
CA LEU A 121 14.35 6.03 -1.60
C LEU A 121 13.59 6.59 -2.78
N MET A 122 13.79 7.87 -3.08
CA MET A 122 13.26 8.54 -4.28
C MET A 122 14.41 8.88 -5.21
N LYS A 123 14.25 8.57 -6.50
CA LYS A 123 15.26 8.81 -7.53
C LYS A 123 14.61 9.52 -8.72
N PRO A 124 15.18 10.62 -9.23
CA PRO A 124 14.72 11.17 -10.49
C PRO A 124 15.03 10.17 -11.63
N LYS A 125 14.13 10.07 -12.59
CA LYS A 125 14.30 9.33 -13.83
C LYS A 125 15.18 10.15 -14.76
N ILE A 126 16.47 9.82 -14.78
CA ILE A 126 17.50 10.50 -15.58
C ILE A 126 18.23 9.49 -16.48
N ASP A 127 18.75 9.97 -17.60
CA ASP A 127 19.55 9.15 -18.51
C ASP A 127 20.80 8.58 -17.81
N SER A 128 21.09 7.31 -18.10
CA SER A 128 22.17 6.54 -17.47
C SER A 128 23.52 7.26 -17.56
N GLY A 129 24.19 7.46 -16.42
CA GLY A 129 25.55 8.01 -16.34
C GLY A 129 25.72 9.21 -15.42
N HIS A 130 24.62 9.87 -15.02
CA HIS A 130 24.67 11.01 -14.11
C HIS A 130 24.49 10.56 -12.65
N LYS A 131 25.39 11.01 -11.76
CA LYS A 131 25.25 10.83 -10.31
C LYS A 131 24.49 12.02 -9.73
N CYS A 132 23.36 11.76 -9.08
CA CYS A 132 22.64 12.77 -8.31
C CYS A 132 23.24 12.91 -6.90
N PRO A 133 23.28 14.13 -6.33
CA PRO A 133 23.57 14.28 -4.91
C PRO A 133 22.51 13.56 -4.07
N LEU A 134 22.94 12.95 -2.96
CA LEU A 134 22.05 12.29 -2.01
C LEU A 134 21.68 13.27 -0.89
N ILE A 135 20.38 13.41 -0.64
CA ILE A 135 19.84 14.15 0.51
C ILE A 135 19.21 13.11 1.45
N VAL A 136 19.58 13.15 2.73
CA VAL A 136 19.08 12.23 3.76
C VAL A 136 18.31 13.02 4.80
N PHE A 137 17.06 12.62 5.05
CA PHE A 137 16.19 13.20 6.07
C PHE A 137 15.88 12.13 7.13
N PRO A 138 16.59 12.12 8.28
CA PRO A 138 16.21 11.29 9.41
C PRO A 138 14.95 11.87 10.08
N HIS A 139 14.14 10.99 10.67
CA HIS A 139 12.95 11.34 11.44
C HIS A 139 13.29 11.55 12.93
#